data_AF-S6EQD8-F1
#
_entry.id   AF-S6EQD8-F1
#
_cell.length_a   1.000
_cell.length_b   1.000
_cell.length_c   1.000
_cell.angle_alpha   90.00
_cell.angle_beta   90.00
_cell.angle_gamma   90.00
#
_symmetry.space_group_name_H-M   'P 1'
#
loop_
_entity.id
_entity.type
_entity.pdbx_description
1 polymer ?
#
loop_
_entity_poly.entity_id
_entity_poly.type
_entity_poly.pdbx_seq_one_letter_code
_entity_poly.pdbx_strand_id
1 'polypeptide(L)'
;MLTHIEKIVHDYLVQEMCYNNPPSGKFNIFAVEGATAAMCYIFDTLNSNNLLKSKDKIALMVPIFTPYLEIPHLPRYDLDVVYILANEYSDDGTHTWQYPKRELEKLKDSSIKALFIVNPSNPPSVAINKEGRENLVSIIKNYNKDLMIISDDVYGTFVNGFRSLIADLPYNTIGVYSLSKYFGVTGCFKSYRWTFYSSTSTNGIFLCLLFIR
;
A
#
# COMPACT_ATOMS: atom_id res chain seq x y z
N MET A 1 8.71 -14.81 8.22
CA MET A 1 8.51 -15.61 6.99
C MET A 1 9.38 -16.86 7.06
N LEU A 2 8.98 -17.99 6.46
CA LEU A 2 9.89 -19.13 6.33
C LEU A 2 10.96 -18.81 5.28
N THR A 3 12.24 -19.04 5.60
CA THR A 3 13.40 -18.56 4.82
C THR A 3 13.39 -18.96 3.34
N HIS A 4 12.89 -20.16 3.01
CA HIS A 4 12.80 -20.62 1.63
C HIS A 4 11.60 -20.03 0.88
N ILE A 5 10.47 -19.88 1.58
CA ILE A 5 9.26 -19.30 0.98
C ILE A 5 9.46 -17.80 0.76
N GLU A 6 10.18 -17.11 1.66
CA GLU A 6 10.51 -15.70 1.53
C GLU A 6 11.19 -15.40 0.20
N LYS A 7 12.12 -16.26 -0.24
CA LYS A 7 12.83 -16.11 -1.51
C LYS A 7 11.88 -16.21 -2.70
N ILE A 8 10.98 -17.18 -2.69
CA ILE A 8 10.01 -17.39 -3.78
C ILE A 8 9.04 -16.20 -3.86
N VAL A 9 8.52 -15.76 -2.71
CA VAL A 9 7.59 -14.62 -2.66
C VAL A 9 8.30 -13.32 -3.02
N HIS A 10 9.56 -13.15 -2.60
CA HIS A 10 10.39 -12.03 -3.01
C HIS A 10 10.50 -11.93 -4.53
N ASP A 11 10.88 -13.02 -5.19
CA ASP A 11 11.07 -13.04 -6.66
C ASP A 11 9.76 -12.77 -7.39
N TYR A 12 8.65 -13.32 -6.89
CA TYR A 12 7.31 -13.00 -7.38
C TYR A 12 6.97 -11.51 -7.25
N LEU A 13 7.27 -10.88 -6.11
CA LEU A 13 7.01 -9.45 -5.89
C LEU A 13 7.91 -8.56 -6.76
N VAL A 14 9.16 -8.95 -6.98
CA VAL A 14 10.06 -8.25 -7.92
C VAL A 14 9.48 -8.29 -9.34
N GLN A 15 8.94 -9.44 -9.76
CA GLN A 15 8.31 -9.57 -11.06
C GLN A 15 7.07 -8.68 -11.16
N GLU A 16 6.10 -8.83 -10.26
CA GLU A 16 4.77 -8.23 -10.39
C GLU A 16 4.73 -6.76 -9.93
N MET A 17 5.44 -6.39 -8.87
CA MET A 17 5.38 -5.03 -8.31
C MET A 17 6.45 -4.10 -8.88
N CYS A 18 7.58 -4.63 -9.34
CA CYS A 18 8.70 -3.83 -9.85
C CYS A 18 8.89 -3.94 -11.37
N TYR A 19 8.08 -4.74 -12.05
CA TYR A 19 8.21 -5.04 -13.48
C TYR A 19 9.63 -5.53 -13.84
N ASN A 20 10.16 -6.46 -13.05
CA ASN A 20 11.52 -7.00 -13.14
C ASN A 20 12.66 -5.96 -13.06
N ASN A 21 12.36 -4.75 -12.59
CA ASN A 21 13.34 -3.69 -12.37
C ASN A 21 13.31 -3.23 -10.90
N PRO A 22 13.81 -4.06 -9.95
CA PRO A 22 13.74 -3.77 -8.53
C PRO A 22 14.72 -2.65 -8.11
N PRO A 23 14.44 -1.96 -7.00
CA PRO A 23 15.40 -1.06 -6.37
C PRO A 23 16.59 -1.85 -5.80
N SER A 24 17.67 -1.16 -5.44
CA SER A 24 18.79 -1.83 -4.77
C SER A 24 18.35 -2.40 -3.41
N GLY A 25 18.78 -3.61 -3.09
CA GLY A 25 18.48 -4.27 -1.82
C GLY A 25 17.59 -5.48 -1.99
N LYS A 26 17.04 -5.96 -0.87
CA LYS A 26 16.09 -7.06 -0.84
C LYS A 26 14.90 -6.69 0.02
N PHE A 27 13.75 -7.20 -0.37
CA PHE A 27 12.55 -7.12 0.45
C PHE A 27 12.66 -8.01 1.68
N ASN A 28 12.44 -7.44 2.85
CA ASN A 28 12.09 -8.21 4.05
C ASN A 28 10.58 -8.39 4.08
N ILE A 29 10.14 -9.62 4.28
CA ILE A 29 8.75 -10.01 4.12
C ILE A 29 8.17 -10.42 5.47
N PHE A 30 7.14 -9.72 5.93
CA PHE A 30 6.34 -10.17 7.07
C PHE A 30 4.99 -10.70 6.62
N ALA A 31 4.74 -11.98 6.96
CA ALA A 31 3.60 -12.79 6.55
C ALA A 31 2.41 -12.60 7.48
N VAL A 32 1.27 -12.15 6.96
CA VAL A 32 0.05 -11.91 7.77
C VAL A 32 -1.25 -12.35 7.07
N GLU A 33 -2.36 -12.33 7.79
CA GLU A 33 -3.69 -12.83 7.43
C GLU A 33 -4.47 -11.89 6.49
N GLY A 34 -3.84 -11.49 5.38
CA GLY A 34 -4.47 -10.66 4.34
C GLY A 34 -4.42 -9.15 4.62
N ALA A 35 -4.83 -8.36 3.63
CA ALA A 35 -4.54 -6.92 3.60
C ALA A 35 -5.20 -6.16 4.76
N THR A 36 -6.39 -6.62 5.17
CA THR A 36 -7.10 -6.09 6.33
C THR A 36 -6.30 -6.25 7.62
N ALA A 37 -5.70 -7.43 7.85
CA ALA A 37 -4.87 -7.66 9.03
C ALA A 37 -3.59 -6.81 8.99
N ALA A 38 -2.94 -6.71 7.84
CA ALA A 38 -1.77 -5.83 7.70
C ALA A 38 -2.08 -4.38 8.03
N MET A 39 -3.18 -3.82 7.51
CA MET A 39 -3.49 -2.43 7.81
C MET A 39 -3.68 -2.21 9.30
N CYS A 40 -4.42 -3.08 9.98
CA CYS A 40 -4.53 -3.03 11.44
C CYS A 40 -3.15 -3.05 12.11
N TYR A 41 -2.27 -3.98 11.72
CA TYR A 41 -0.92 -4.09 12.28
C TYR A 41 -0.04 -2.88 11.98
N ILE A 42 -0.14 -2.30 10.79
CA ILE A 42 0.61 -1.09 10.41
C ILE A 42 0.16 0.06 11.30
N PHE A 43 -1.14 0.35 11.37
CA PHE A 43 -1.66 1.43 12.22
C PHE A 43 -1.29 1.22 13.69
N ASP A 44 -1.45 -0.01 14.21
CA ASP A 44 -1.08 -0.35 15.58
C ASP A 44 0.42 -0.17 15.83
N THR A 45 1.27 -0.58 14.89
CA THR A 45 2.73 -0.47 15.00
C THR A 45 3.18 0.97 14.92
N LEU A 46 2.65 1.76 13.98
CA LEU A 46 2.97 3.17 13.83
C LEU A 46 2.56 3.96 15.10
N ASN A 47 1.40 3.64 15.66
CA ASN A 47 0.93 4.27 16.91
C ASN A 47 1.76 3.83 18.12
N SER A 48 2.02 2.54 18.28
CA SER A 48 2.78 2.00 19.43
C SER A 48 4.24 2.47 19.43
N ASN A 49 4.81 2.76 18.26
CA ASN A 49 6.17 3.27 18.11
C ASN A 49 6.23 4.80 17.97
N ASN A 50 5.13 5.53 18.24
CA ASN A 50 5.08 6.98 18.21
C ASN A 50 5.40 7.63 16.84
N LEU A 51 5.28 6.87 15.75
CA LEU A 51 5.47 7.35 14.37
C LEU A 51 4.21 8.05 13.83
N LEU A 52 3.03 7.62 14.29
CA LEU A 52 1.75 8.31 14.12
C LEU A 52 1.10 8.48 15.48
N LYS A 53 0.79 9.71 15.87
CA LYS A 53 0.12 10.07 17.12
C LYS A 53 -1.25 10.68 16.83
N SER A 54 -2.10 10.71 17.84
CA SER A 54 -3.36 11.47 17.76
C SER A 54 -3.11 12.90 17.30
N LYS A 55 -3.99 13.38 16.41
CA LYS A 55 -3.93 14.66 15.68
C LYS A 55 -2.81 14.80 14.66
N ASP A 56 -1.99 13.77 14.43
CA ASP A 56 -1.07 13.79 13.30
C ASP A 56 -1.84 13.80 11.98
N LYS A 57 -1.26 14.50 11.00
CA LYS A 57 -1.85 14.65 9.68
C LYS A 57 -1.42 13.52 8.76
N ILE A 58 -2.39 12.89 8.12
CA ILE A 58 -2.19 11.87 7.08
C ILE A 58 -2.89 12.28 5.79
N ALA A 59 -2.43 11.75 4.67
CA ALA A 59 -3.07 11.90 3.38
C ALA A 59 -3.67 10.58 2.91
N LEU A 60 -4.89 10.64 2.38
CA LEU A 60 -5.56 9.50 1.74
C LEU A 60 -5.80 9.85 0.26
N MET A 61 -5.33 8.98 -0.64
CA MET A 61 -5.67 9.08 -2.06
C MET A 61 -7.06 8.48 -2.30
N VAL A 62 -8.02 9.30 -2.70
CA VAL A 62 -9.44 8.94 -2.80
C VAL A 62 -9.96 9.07 -4.23
N PRO A 63 -10.95 8.25 -4.63
CA PRO A 63 -11.73 7.32 -3.81
C PRO A 63 -10.97 6.04 -3.43
N ILE A 64 -11.18 5.59 -2.19
CA ILE A 64 -10.51 4.43 -1.59
C ILE A 64 -11.52 3.54 -0.87
N PHE A 65 -11.14 2.29 -0.60
CA PHE A 65 -11.96 1.33 0.12
C PHE A 65 -12.40 1.86 1.49
N THR A 66 -13.70 1.85 1.78
CA THR A 66 -14.34 2.54 2.91
C THR A 66 -13.69 2.29 4.27
N PRO A 67 -13.26 1.06 4.64
CA PRO A 67 -12.55 0.85 5.90
C PRO A 67 -11.31 1.72 6.11
N TYR A 68 -10.60 2.12 5.04
CA TYR A 68 -9.42 2.99 5.15
C TYR A 68 -9.78 4.45 5.42
N LEU A 69 -11.02 4.85 5.14
CA LEU A 69 -11.56 6.17 5.52
C LEU A 69 -11.91 6.20 7.01
N GLU A 70 -12.44 5.09 7.55
CA GLU A 70 -12.94 5.04 8.93
C GLU A 70 -11.83 4.86 9.97
N ILE A 71 -10.81 4.04 9.68
CA ILE A 71 -9.73 3.72 10.64
C ILE A 71 -9.06 4.98 11.21
N PRO A 72 -8.63 5.96 10.40
CA PRO A 72 -7.99 7.18 10.90
C PRO A 72 -8.83 7.98 11.90
N HIS A 73 -10.16 7.89 11.81
CA HIS A 73 -11.10 8.64 12.65
C HIS A 73 -11.48 7.92 13.95
N LEU A 74 -11.09 6.65 14.12
CA LEU A 74 -11.36 5.93 15.37
C LEU A 74 -10.73 6.67 16.55
N PRO A 75 -11.38 6.77 17.73
CA PRO A 75 -10.88 7.53 18.88
C PRO A 75 -9.47 7.15 19.35
N ARG A 76 -9.05 5.92 19.06
CA ARG A 76 -7.70 5.44 19.37
C ARG A 76 -6.61 6.09 18.50
N TYR A 77 -6.93 6.47 17.27
CA TYR A 77 -6.01 7.08 16.32
C TYR A 77 -6.27 8.59 16.19
N ASP A 78 -7.52 9.02 16.01
CA ASP A 78 -7.94 10.43 15.97
C ASP A 78 -7.01 11.31 15.11
N LEU A 79 -6.78 10.88 13.87
CA LEU A 79 -5.86 11.51 12.92
C LEU A 79 -6.56 12.62 12.13
N ASP A 80 -5.78 13.63 11.72
CA ASP A 80 -6.23 14.67 10.79
C ASP A 80 -6.03 14.18 9.34
N VAL A 81 -7.07 14.21 8.52
CA VAL A 81 -7.08 13.57 7.19
C VAL A 81 -7.14 14.60 6.08
N VAL A 82 -6.14 14.60 5.21
CA VAL A 82 -6.12 15.34 3.95
C VAL A 82 -6.46 14.42 2.79
N TYR A 83 -7.52 14.76 2.06
CA TYR A 83 -7.91 14.01 0.87
C TYR A 83 -7.18 14.51 -0.38
N ILE A 84 -6.60 13.56 -1.13
CA ILE A 84 -6.03 13.74 -2.47
C ILE A 84 -7.01 13.13 -3.47
N LEU A 85 -7.67 13.98 -4.25
CA LEU A 85 -8.80 13.60 -5.09
C LEU A 85 -8.33 13.13 -6.47
N ALA A 86 -8.73 11.93 -6.86
CA ALA A 86 -8.60 11.44 -8.23
C ALA A 86 -9.71 12.04 -9.11
N ASN A 87 -9.70 13.36 -9.38
CA ASN A 87 -10.78 14.05 -10.10
C ASN A 87 -10.36 14.65 -11.44
N GLU A 88 -9.39 14.01 -12.11
CA GLU A 88 -8.99 14.39 -13.45
C GLU A 88 -10.03 13.99 -14.50
N TYR A 89 -10.27 14.90 -15.45
CA TYR A 89 -11.12 14.71 -16.61
C TYR A 89 -10.29 14.85 -17.88
N SER A 90 -10.56 14.00 -18.86
CA SER A 90 -10.05 14.11 -20.23
C SER A 90 -10.70 15.29 -20.97
N ASP A 91 -10.11 15.68 -22.09
CA ASP A 91 -10.63 16.75 -22.98
C ASP A 91 -12.05 16.47 -23.51
N ASP A 92 -12.43 15.19 -23.60
CA ASP A 92 -13.77 14.73 -24.00
C ASP A 92 -14.79 14.71 -22.85
N GLY A 93 -14.40 15.14 -21.65
CA GLY A 93 -15.23 15.16 -20.45
C GLY A 93 -15.34 13.82 -19.73
N THR A 94 -14.61 12.78 -20.15
CA THR A 94 -14.58 11.49 -19.43
C THR A 94 -13.70 11.57 -18.19
N HIS A 95 -14.13 10.95 -17.10
CA HIS A 95 -13.39 10.96 -15.84
C HIS A 95 -12.26 9.90 -15.89
N THR A 96 -11.00 10.33 -15.84
CA THR A 96 -9.84 9.41 -15.96
C THR A 96 -9.50 8.71 -14.66
N TRP A 97 -10.01 9.22 -13.53
CA TRP A 97 -9.67 8.77 -12.17
C TRP A 97 -8.17 8.85 -11.87
N GLN A 98 -7.47 9.74 -12.57
CA GLN A 98 -6.10 10.12 -12.24
C GLN A 98 -6.11 11.28 -11.25
N TYR A 99 -4.95 11.50 -10.63
CA TYR A 99 -4.74 12.55 -9.64
C TYR A 99 -4.12 13.76 -10.34
N PRO A 100 -4.86 14.87 -10.49
CA PRO A 100 -4.30 16.07 -11.09
C PRO A 100 -3.12 16.58 -10.26
N LYS A 101 -2.16 17.23 -10.92
CA LYS A 101 -0.95 17.76 -10.26
C LYS A 101 -1.28 18.60 -9.01
N ARG A 102 -2.29 19.46 -9.06
CA ARG A 102 -2.73 20.30 -7.92
C ARG A 102 -3.08 19.49 -6.67
N GLU A 103 -3.62 18.28 -6.85
CA GLU A 103 -4.00 17.39 -5.75
C GLU A 103 -2.76 16.73 -5.17
N LEU A 104 -1.84 16.28 -6.03
CA LEU A 104 -0.55 15.72 -5.61
C LEU A 104 0.32 16.75 -4.88
N GLU A 105 0.27 18.02 -5.27
CA GLU A 105 1.04 19.10 -4.65
C GLU A 105 0.68 19.35 -3.18
N LYS A 106 -0.48 18.88 -2.69
CA LYS A 106 -0.80 18.89 -1.26
C LYS A 106 0.24 18.12 -0.44
N LEU A 107 0.91 17.12 -1.02
CA LEU A 107 1.97 16.35 -0.36
C LEU A 107 3.28 17.12 -0.15
N LYS A 108 3.39 18.35 -0.69
CA LYS A 108 4.48 19.26 -0.35
C LYS A 108 4.36 19.76 1.10
N ASP A 109 3.19 19.65 1.73
CA ASP A 109 3.01 19.94 3.15
C ASP A 109 3.77 18.91 4.00
N SER A 110 4.88 19.33 4.60
CA SER A 110 5.73 18.50 5.45
C SER A 110 5.08 18.13 6.79
N SER A 111 3.94 18.71 7.15
CA SER A 111 3.16 18.26 8.31
C SER A 111 2.41 16.95 8.04
N ILE A 112 2.24 16.55 6.78
CA ILE A 112 1.68 15.24 6.41
C ILE A 112 2.74 14.16 6.67
N LYS A 113 2.46 13.28 7.64
CA LYS A 113 3.40 12.23 8.08
C LYS A 113 3.28 10.92 7.32
N ALA A 114 2.07 10.58 6.86
CA ALA A 114 1.82 9.35 6.14
C ALA A 114 0.87 9.56 4.95
N LEU A 115 1.09 8.81 3.88
CA LEU A 115 0.26 8.72 2.69
C LEU A 115 -0.24 7.29 2.55
N PHE A 116 -1.56 7.11 2.49
CA PHE A 116 -2.18 5.82 2.19
C PHE A 116 -2.74 5.83 0.77
N ILE A 117 -2.41 4.77 0.03
CA ILE A 117 -2.76 4.59 -1.36
C ILE A 117 -3.19 3.14 -1.60
N VAL A 118 -4.24 2.97 -2.41
CA VAL A 118 -4.60 1.69 -3.04
C VAL A 118 -4.33 1.86 -4.53
N ASN A 119 -3.40 1.09 -5.08
CA ASN A 119 -2.96 1.24 -6.47
C ASN A 119 -2.72 -0.12 -7.12
N PRO A 120 -3.52 -0.53 -8.12
CA PRO A 120 -4.67 0.16 -8.72
C PRO A 120 -5.81 0.47 -7.74
N SER A 121 -6.50 1.59 -7.97
CA SER A 121 -7.51 2.14 -7.06
C SER A 121 -8.78 1.29 -6.96
N ASN A 122 -9.51 1.40 -5.85
CA ASN A 122 -10.80 0.75 -5.62
C ASN A 122 -11.76 1.76 -4.98
N PRO A 123 -12.93 2.06 -5.58
CA PRO A 123 -13.61 1.39 -6.70
C PRO A 123 -13.15 1.65 -8.16
N PRO A 124 -12.38 2.70 -8.53
CA PRO A 124 -12.20 3.02 -9.96
C PRO A 124 -11.49 1.95 -10.78
N SER A 125 -10.70 1.07 -10.15
CA SER A 125 -9.90 0.03 -10.82
C SER A 125 -8.90 0.60 -11.81
N VAL A 126 -8.40 1.82 -11.55
CA VAL A 126 -7.42 2.51 -12.39
C VAL A 126 -6.10 2.63 -11.63
N ALA A 127 -5.00 2.24 -12.28
CA ALA A 127 -3.65 2.48 -11.78
C ALA A 127 -3.22 3.93 -11.99
N ILE A 128 -2.37 4.44 -11.10
CA ILE A 128 -1.72 5.72 -11.33
C ILE A 128 -0.87 5.63 -12.60
N ASN A 129 -1.12 6.55 -13.53
CA ASN A 129 -0.38 6.62 -14.78
C ASN A 129 1.09 7.00 -14.54
N LYS A 130 1.92 6.86 -15.59
CA LYS A 130 3.36 7.15 -15.51
C LYS A 130 3.64 8.59 -15.03
N GLU A 131 2.90 9.57 -15.56
CA GLU A 131 3.09 10.98 -15.22
C GLU A 131 2.74 11.27 -13.75
N GLY A 132 1.60 10.79 -13.26
CA GLY A 132 1.19 10.93 -11.87
C GLY A 132 2.17 10.28 -10.90
N ARG A 133 2.70 9.11 -11.27
CA ARG A 133 3.75 8.43 -10.49
C ARG A 133 5.04 9.23 -10.46
N GLU A 134 5.51 9.74 -11.61
CA GLU A 134 6.72 10.57 -11.68
C GLU A 134 6.57 11.89 -10.91
N ASN A 135 5.38 12.50 -10.94
CA ASN A 135 5.04 13.66 -10.13
C ASN A 135 5.08 13.35 -8.64
N LEU A 136 4.48 12.24 -8.19
CA LEU A 136 4.56 11.77 -6.80
C LEU A 136 6.01 11.59 -6.34
N VAL A 137 6.81 10.86 -7.12
CA VAL A 137 8.23 10.62 -6.84
C VAL A 137 9.00 11.93 -6.73
N SER A 138 8.78 12.86 -7.65
CA SER A 138 9.41 14.18 -7.63
C SER A 138 9.01 14.98 -6.39
N ILE A 139 7.72 15.00 -6.03
CA ILE A 139 7.24 15.76 -4.87
C ILE A 139 7.87 15.23 -3.58
N ILE A 140 7.89 13.91 -3.41
CA ILE A 140 8.39 13.27 -2.18
C ILE A 140 9.90 13.47 -2.07
N LYS A 141 10.67 13.24 -3.14
CA LYS A 141 12.12 13.44 -3.12
C LYS A 141 12.55 14.89 -2.91
N ASN A 142 11.76 15.87 -3.37
CA ASN A 142 12.16 17.28 -3.32
C ASN A 142 11.59 18.04 -2.12
N TYR A 143 10.39 17.68 -1.63
CA TYR A 143 9.67 18.48 -0.63
C TYR A 143 9.33 17.72 0.66
N ASN A 144 9.07 16.41 0.60
CA ASN A 144 8.68 15.63 1.78
C ASN A 144 9.38 14.27 1.82
N LYS A 145 10.69 14.31 2.07
CA LYS A 145 11.59 13.13 2.00
C LYS A 145 11.32 12.09 3.09
N ASP A 146 10.70 12.50 4.18
CA ASP A 146 10.42 11.65 5.35
C ASP A 146 8.98 11.09 5.35
N LEU A 147 8.20 11.38 4.31
CA LEU A 147 6.83 10.89 4.17
C LEU A 147 6.82 9.36 4.18
N MET A 148 6.05 8.77 5.10
CA MET A 148 5.78 7.33 5.11
C MET A 148 4.67 7.04 4.09
N ILE A 149 4.84 6.03 3.24
CA ILE A 149 3.87 5.65 2.22
C ILE A 149 3.41 4.23 2.52
N ILE A 150 2.10 4.02 2.61
CA ILE A 150 1.50 2.70 2.77
C ILE A 150 0.74 2.40 1.47
N SER A 151 1.31 1.52 0.65
CA SER A 151 0.76 1.17 -0.68
C SER A 151 0.11 -0.20 -0.66
N ASP A 152 -1.20 -0.25 -0.84
CA ASP A 152 -1.95 -1.48 -1.07
C ASP A 152 -2.05 -1.76 -2.58
N ASP A 153 -1.21 -2.70 -3.04
CA ASP A 153 -1.04 -3.01 -4.46
C ASP A 153 -1.72 -4.32 -4.85
N VAL A 154 -2.77 -4.73 -4.13
CA VAL A 154 -3.50 -6.00 -4.35
C VAL A 154 -3.98 -6.21 -5.80
N TYR A 155 -4.25 -5.13 -6.53
CA TYR A 155 -4.71 -5.18 -7.92
C TYR A 155 -3.59 -5.06 -8.96
N GLY A 156 -2.31 -4.95 -8.54
CA GLY A 156 -1.20 -4.64 -9.44
C GLY A 156 -1.06 -5.61 -10.62
N THR A 157 -1.27 -6.91 -10.37
CA THR A 157 -1.17 -7.98 -11.37
C THR A 157 -2.23 -7.91 -12.48
N PHE A 158 -3.28 -7.11 -12.31
CA PHE A 158 -4.32 -6.90 -13.32
C PHE A 158 -3.95 -5.80 -14.33
N VAL A 159 -2.85 -5.07 -14.10
CA VAL A 159 -2.40 -3.97 -14.95
C VAL A 159 -1.12 -4.35 -15.66
N ASN A 160 -1.14 -4.31 -17.00
CA ASN A 160 0.04 -4.60 -17.79
C ASN A 160 1.13 -3.53 -17.57
N GLY A 161 2.37 -3.95 -17.32
CA GLY A 161 3.48 -3.04 -17.04
C GLY A 161 3.34 -2.31 -15.70
N PHE A 162 2.57 -2.87 -14.75
CA PHE A 162 2.41 -2.27 -13.43
C PHE A 162 3.75 -2.08 -12.72
N ARG A 163 3.90 -0.91 -12.11
CA ARG A 163 5.07 -0.57 -11.29
C ARG A 163 4.60 0.18 -10.06
N SER A 164 4.81 -0.44 -8.91
CA SER A 164 4.47 0.08 -7.58
C SER A 164 5.39 1.21 -7.16
N LEU A 165 4.91 2.05 -6.23
CA LEU A 165 5.73 3.04 -5.53
C LEU A 165 6.85 2.40 -4.70
N ILE A 166 6.73 1.13 -4.31
CA ILE A 166 7.80 0.37 -3.63
C ILE A 166 9.07 0.34 -4.49
N ALA A 167 8.91 0.31 -5.82
CA ALA A 167 10.04 0.26 -6.75
C ALA A 167 10.70 1.64 -6.95
N ASP A 168 9.95 2.73 -6.82
CA ASP A 168 10.43 4.09 -7.10
C ASP A 168 10.83 4.88 -5.84
N LEU A 169 10.21 4.55 -4.70
CA LEU A 169 10.40 5.15 -3.37
C LEU A 169 10.59 4.05 -2.30
N PRO A 170 11.61 3.19 -2.46
CA PRO A 170 11.82 2.03 -1.59
C PRO A 170 12.03 2.39 -0.11
N TYR A 171 12.67 3.52 0.16
CA TYR A 171 12.94 4.01 1.51
C TYR A 171 11.67 4.49 2.24
N ASN A 172 10.72 5.05 1.48
CA ASN A 172 9.51 5.67 2.02
C ASN A 172 8.35 4.68 2.14
N THR A 173 8.38 3.58 1.39
CA THR A 173 7.17 2.79 1.12
C THR A 173 7.15 1.47 1.89
N ILE A 174 6.09 1.28 2.66
CA ILE A 174 5.62 0.00 3.18
C ILE A 174 4.63 -0.56 2.16
N GLY A 175 5.03 -1.65 1.50
CA GLY A 175 4.17 -2.37 0.57
C GLY A 175 3.22 -3.33 1.29
N VAL A 176 1.96 -3.33 0.88
CA VAL A 176 0.92 -4.29 1.28
C VAL A 176 0.43 -5.00 0.03
N TYR A 177 0.72 -6.29 -0.07
CA TYR A 177 0.31 -7.09 -1.23
C TYR A 177 -0.43 -8.36 -0.83
N SER A 178 -1.60 -8.58 -1.44
CA SER A 178 -2.51 -9.68 -1.15
C SER A 178 -2.75 -10.60 -2.35
N LEU A 179 -2.56 -11.90 -2.13
CA LEU A 179 -2.80 -12.95 -3.13
C LEU A 179 -4.30 -13.22 -3.37
N SER A 180 -5.19 -12.69 -2.51
CA SER A 180 -6.60 -13.08 -2.47
C SER A 180 -7.36 -12.84 -3.77
N LYS A 181 -7.08 -11.73 -4.46
CA LYS A 181 -7.82 -11.33 -5.66
C LYS A 181 -7.30 -12.03 -6.90
N TYR A 182 -5.99 -12.06 -7.08
CA TYR A 182 -5.38 -12.65 -8.26
C TYR A 182 -5.51 -14.18 -8.29
N PHE A 183 -5.29 -14.86 -7.16
CA PHE A 183 -5.37 -16.33 -7.08
C PHE A 183 -6.74 -16.85 -6.62
N GLY A 184 -7.72 -15.98 -6.37
CA GLY A 184 -9.06 -16.39 -5.92
C GLY A 184 -9.12 -17.01 -4.53
N VAL A 185 -8.11 -16.79 -3.68
CA VAL A 185 -7.95 -17.45 -2.36
C VAL A 185 -8.59 -16.70 -1.19
N THR A 186 -9.65 -15.91 -1.43
CA THR A 186 -10.36 -15.14 -0.39
C THR A 186 -10.95 -16.00 0.73
N GLY A 187 -11.25 -17.28 0.45
CA GLY A 187 -11.75 -18.25 1.44
C GLY A 187 -10.67 -18.90 2.29
N CYS A 188 -9.41 -18.92 1.84
CA CYS A 188 -8.33 -19.57 2.55
C CYS A 188 -8.04 -18.93 3.92
N PHE A 189 -8.41 -17.67 4.12
CA PHE A 189 -8.31 -16.99 5.43
C PHE A 189 -9.32 -17.50 6.47
N LYS A 190 -10.51 -17.98 6.03
CA LYS A 190 -11.58 -18.40 6.94
C LYS A 190 -11.35 -19.78 7.57
N SER A 191 -10.53 -20.62 6.95
CA SER A 191 -10.30 -22.00 7.41
C SER A 191 -9.28 -22.12 8.56
N TYR A 192 -8.51 -21.06 8.86
CA TYR A 192 -7.49 -21.06 9.93
C TYR A 192 -7.96 -20.40 11.24
N ARG A 193 -9.27 -20.45 11.53
CA ARG A 193 -9.81 -19.98 12.82
C ARG A 193 -9.59 -21.05 13.89
N TRP A 194 -8.43 -20.96 14.56
CA TRP A 194 -8.08 -21.54 15.87
C TRP A 194 -8.44 -23.01 16.13
N THR A 195 -7.43 -23.88 16.02
CA THR A 195 -7.29 -25.02 16.92
C THR A 195 -5.80 -25.16 17.23
N PHE A 196 -5.40 -24.85 18.47
CA PHE A 196 -4.11 -25.29 18.98
C PHE A 196 -4.18 -26.80 19.13
N TYR A 197 -3.71 -27.52 18.12
CA TYR A 197 -3.34 -28.93 18.24
C TYR A 197 -2.02 -29.13 17.50
N SER A 198 -1.03 -29.61 18.26
CA SER A 198 0.26 -30.01 17.75
C SER A 198 0.10 -31.15 16.74
N SER A 199 0.29 -30.88 15.46
CA SER A 199 0.84 -31.84 14.50
C SER A 199 1.02 -31.14 13.15
N THR A 200 2.21 -31.26 12.61
CA THR A 200 2.61 -31.02 11.22
C THR A 200 1.46 -31.04 10.19
N SER A 201 1.10 -29.87 9.67
CA SER A 201 0.43 -29.73 8.37
C SER A 201 0.76 -28.37 7.76
N THR A 202 1.53 -28.41 6.68
CA THR A 202 1.80 -27.32 5.74
C THR A 202 0.52 -26.63 5.26
N ASN A 203 0.48 -25.29 5.32
CA ASN A 203 -0.02 -24.36 4.29
C ASN A 203 -0.33 -22.98 4.88
N GLY A 204 0.66 -22.08 4.93
CA GLY A 204 0.44 -20.65 5.15
C GLY A 204 0.25 -19.94 3.82
N ILE A 205 -0.70 -19.03 3.71
CA ILE A 205 -0.85 -18.12 2.55
C ILE A 205 -0.50 -16.71 3.01
N PHE A 206 0.35 -16.06 2.24
CA PHE A 206 1.23 -14.98 2.64
C PHE A 206 0.72 -13.62 2.16
N LEU A 207 0.50 -12.69 3.08
CA LEU A 207 0.55 -11.26 2.77
C LEU A 207 1.97 -10.74 3.03
N CYS A 208 2.51 -9.91 2.15
CA CYS A 208 3.86 -9.38 2.31
C CYS A 208 3.82 -7.93 2.79
N LEU A 209 4.33 -7.67 4.01
CA LEU A 209 4.78 -6.35 4.44
C LEU A 209 6.23 -6.19 3.97
N LEU A 210 6.44 -5.24 3.05
CA LEU A 210 7.72 -4.99 2.41
C LEU A 210 8.50 -3.91 3.14
N PHE A 211 9.67 -4.26 3.69
CA PHE A 211 10.69 -3.29 4.13
C PHE A 211 11.96 -3.47 3.30
N ILE A 212 12.46 -2.40 2.70
CA ILE A 212 13.76 -2.36 2.04
C ILE A 212 14.76 -1.74 3.00
N ARG A 213 15.90 -2.39 3.19
CA ARG A 213 17.04 -1.85 3.93
C ARG A 213 17.99 -1.15 2.99
#